data_AF-A0A8J8AHN9-F1
#
_entry.id   AF-A0A8J8AHN9-F1
#
_cell.length_a   1.000
_cell.length_b   1.000
_cell.length_c   1.000
_cell.angle_alpha   90.00
_cell.angle_beta   90.00
_cell.angle_gamma   90.00
#
_symmetry.space_group_name_H-M   'P 1'
#
loop_
_entity.id
_entity.type
_entity.pdbx_description
1 polymer ?
#
loop_
_entity_poly.entity_id
_entity_poly.type
_entity_poly.pdbx_seq_one_letter_code
_entity_poly.pdbx_strand_id
1 'polypeptide(L)' 'MEVNGKFVLRDWEGQIVEYNEFNGVTVPSRVNIVWKLETGDFCYDQIEIVDIEYNVPSAY' A
#
# COMPACT_ATOMS: atom_id res chain seq x y z
N MET A 1 -7.19 9.63 12.17
CA MET A 1 -8.28 9.23 13.10
C MET A 1 -8.63 10.42 13.99
N GLU A 2 -9.86 10.52 14.48
CA GLU A 2 -10.23 11.54 15.47
C GLU A 2 -9.85 11.07 16.88
N VAL A 3 -9.17 11.93 17.64
CA VAL A 3 -8.86 11.73 19.06
C VAL A 3 -9.28 12.99 19.80
N ASN A 4 -10.23 12.87 20.73
CA ASN A 4 -10.75 13.98 21.54
C ASN A 4 -11.21 15.20 20.71
N GLY A 5 -12.01 14.98 19.66
CA GLY A 5 -12.54 16.09 18.84
C GLY A 5 -11.55 16.68 17.83
N LYS A 6 -10.37 16.08 17.66
CA LYS A 6 -9.33 16.55 16.72
C LYS A 6 -8.86 15.42 15.82
N PHE A 7 -8.76 15.71 14.52
CA PHE A 7 -8.09 14.82 13.59
C PHE A 7 -6.58 14.88 13.84
N VAL A 8 -6.00 13.72 14.11
CA VAL A 8 -4.56 13.58 14.27
C VAL A 8 -3.97 12.80 13.11
N LEU A 9 -2.85 13.31 12.60
CA LEU A 9 -1.98 12.58 11.68
C LEU A 9 -1.16 11.57 12.49
N ARG A 10 -1.01 10.38 11.94
CA ARG A 10 -0.20 9.29 12.49
C ARG A 10 0.71 8.80 11.37
N ASP A 11 1.88 8.32 11.76
CA ASP A 11 2.82 7.74 10.81
C ASP A 11 2.21 6.48 10.21
N TRP A 12 2.52 6.27 8.94
CA TRP A 12 2.12 5.10 8.20
C TRP A 12 3.25 4.66 7.29
N GLU A 13 3.29 3.36 7.02
CA GLU A 13 4.26 2.78 6.10
C GLU A 13 3.59 1.76 5.17
N GLY A 14 4.15 1.63 3.98
CA GLY A 14 3.92 0.50 3.10
C GLY A 14 4.98 -0.57 3.36
N GLN A 15 4.56 -1.73 3.85
CA GLN A 15 5.44 -2.89 4.04
C GLN A 15 5.38 -3.78 2.81
N ILE A 16 6.49 -3.90 2.10
CA ILE A 16 6.59 -4.83 0.97
C ILE A 16 6.66 -6.24 1.51
N VAL A 17 5.70 -7.06 1.11
CA VAL A 17 5.59 -8.47 1.52
C VAL A 17 6.24 -9.37 0.48
N GLU A 18 6.05 -9.05 -0.80
CA GLU A 18 6.47 -9.88 -1.90
C GLU A 18 6.86 -9.05 -3.11
N TYR A 19 7.83 -9.54 -3.86
CA TYR A 19 8.17 -9.06 -5.21
C TYR A 19 7.79 -10.13 -6.22
N ASN A 20 7.28 -9.70 -7.38
CA ASN A 20 7.03 -10.59 -8.50
C ASN A 20 7.48 -9.93 -9.81
N GLU A 21 7.70 -10.75 -10.85
CA GLU A 21 8.06 -10.28 -12.18
C GLU A 21 6.82 -10.23 -13.08
N PHE A 22 6.59 -9.08 -13.70
CA PHE A 22 5.59 -8.88 -14.74
C PHE A 22 6.29 -8.37 -15.99
N ASN A 23 6.19 -9.11 -17.09
CA ASN A 23 6.79 -8.76 -18.39
C ASN A 23 8.29 -8.39 -18.30
N GLY A 24 9.07 -9.15 -17.51
CA GLY A 24 10.50 -8.91 -17.31
C GLY A 24 10.85 -7.77 -16.33
N VAL A 25 9.86 -7.17 -15.67
CA VAL A 25 10.04 -6.12 -14.67
C VAL A 25 9.65 -6.63 -13.28
N THR A 26 10.61 -6.66 -12.36
CA THR A 26 10.35 -7.00 -10.96
C THR A 26 9.76 -5.81 -10.20
N VAL A 27 8.60 -5.99 -9.58
CA VAL A 27 7.92 -4.96 -8.77
C VAL A 27 7.49 -5.54 -7.42
N PRO A 28 7.29 -4.71 -6.38
CA PRO A 28 6.56 -5.12 -5.18
C PRO A 28 5.15 -5.53 -5.59
N SER A 29 4.85 -6.82 -5.57
CA SER A 29 3.57 -7.36 -6.00
C SER A 29 2.55 -7.38 -4.87
N ARG A 30 3.02 -7.46 -3.61
CA ARG A 30 2.16 -7.44 -2.43
C ARG A 30 2.69 -6.49 -1.38
N VAL A 31 1.80 -5.63 -0.88
CA VAL A 31 2.14 -4.58 0.08
C VAL A 31 1.05 -4.49 1.14
N ASN A 32 1.43 -4.46 2.41
CA ASN A 32 0.53 -4.10 3.50
C ASN A 32 0.68 -2.61 3.79
N ILE A 33 -0.44 -1.89 3.96
CA ILE A 33 -0.38 -0.52 4.45
C ILE A 33 -0.73 -0.50 5.94
N VAL A 34 0.19 0.01 6.73
CA VAL A 34 0.16 -0.09 8.19
C VAL A 34 0.23 1.29 8.80
N TRP A 35 -0.72 1.60 9.68
CA TRP A 35 -0.64 2.73 10.60
C TRP A 35 0.12 2.33 11.86
N LYS A 36 1.07 3.17 12.27
CA LYS A 36 1.79 3.02 13.53
C LYS A 36 1.01 3.74 14.63
N LEU A 37 0.14 3.00 15.31
CA LEU A 37 -0.64 3.54 16.44
C LEU A 37 0.13 3.29 17.75
N GLU A 38 -0.17 4.09 18.77
CA GLU A 38 0.41 3.91 20.11
C GLU A 38 0.05 2.55 20.73
N THR A 39 -1.10 1.99 20.34
CA THR A 39 -1.56 0.66 20.75
C THR A 39 -0.93 -0.49 19.95
N GLY A 40 -0.16 -0.17 18.92
CA GLY A 40 0.45 -1.13 18.00
C GLY A 40 0.15 -0.88 16.53
N ASP A 41 0.66 -1.76 15.69
CA ASP A 41 0.48 -1.70 14.25
C ASP A 41 -0.95 -2.04 13.86
N PHE A 42 -1.55 -1.20 13.02
CA PHE A 42 -2.86 -1.44 12.43
C PHE A 42 -2.72 -1.54 10.91
N CYS A 43 -2.80 -2.76 10.38
CA CYS A 43 -2.83 -2.99 8.94
C CYS A 43 -4.23 -2.63 8.43
N TYR A 44 -4.33 -1.50 7.75
CA TYR A 44 -5.61 -0.99 7.26
C TYR A 44 -5.94 -1.52 5.87
N ASP A 45 -4.93 -1.91 5.09
CA ASP A 45 -5.10 -2.39 3.72
C ASP A 45 -4.01 -3.38 3.31
N GLN A 46 -4.35 -4.28 2.39
CA GLN A 46 -3.49 -5.29 1.80
C GLN A 46 -3.69 -5.27 0.29
N ILE A 47 -2.64 -4.88 -0.43
CA ILE A 47 -2.68 -4.67 -1.87
C ILE A 47 -1.95 -5.81 -2.57
N GLU A 48 -2.55 -6.31 -3.64
CA GLU A 48 -1.95 -7.29 -4.54
C GLU A 48 -2.08 -6.81 -5.99
N ILE A 49 -0.95 -6.77 -6.71
CA ILE A 49 -0.91 -6.54 -8.14
C ILE A 49 -1.18 -7.86 -8.83
N VAL A 50 -2.29 -7.94 -9.56
CA VAL A 50 -2.67 -9.16 -10.31
C VAL A 50 -2.33 -9.08 -11.80
N ASP A 51 -2.25 -7.88 -12.35
CA ASP A 51 -1.91 -7.64 -13.75
C ASP A 51 -1.39 -6.20 -13.96
N ILE A 52 -0.63 -5.97 -15.03
CA ILE A 52 -0.11 -4.64 -15.42
C ILE A 52 -0.29 -4.45 -16.93
N GLU A 53 -1.10 -3.46 -17.30
CA GLU A 53 -1.20 -3.01 -18.69
C GLU A 53 -0.10 -1.97 -18.99
N TYR A 54 0.65 -2.20 -20.07
CA TYR A 54 1.76 -1.33 -20.47
C TYR A 54 1.41 -0.52 -21.70
N ASN A 55 1.85 0.74 -21.72
CA ASN A 55 1.76 1.63 -22.89
C ASN A 55 0.32 1.69 -23.46
N VAL A 56 -0.64 2.08 -22.63
CA VAL A 56 -2.03 2.31 -23.05
C VAL A 56 -2.22 3.81 -23.34
N PRO A 57 -1.94 4.30 -24.56
CA PRO A 57 -1.96 5.73 -24.90
C PRO A 57 -3.35 6.38 -24.87
N SER A 58 -4.41 5.63 -24.57
CA SER A 58 -5.79 6.12 -24.51
C SER A 58 -6.46 5.95 -23.15
N ALA A 59 -5.70 5.67 -22.09
CA ALA A 59 -6.25 5.77 -20.76
C ALA A 59 -6.35 7.27 -20.41
N TYR A 60 -7.59 7.78 -20.41
CA TYR A 60 -8.03 9.15 -20.04
C TYR A 60 -8.13 10.17 -21.17
#